data_AF-A0A5E4SR29-F1
#
_entry.id   AF-A0A5E4SR29-F1
#
_cell.length_a   1.000
_cell.length_b   1.000
_cell.length_c   1.000
_cell.angle_alpha   90.00
_cell.angle_beta   90.00
_cell.angle_gamma   90.00
#
_symmetry.space_group_name_H-M   'P 1'
#
loop_
_entity.id
_entity.type
_entity.pdbx_description
1 polymer ?
#
loop_
_entity_poly.entity_id
_entity_poly.type
_entity_poly.pdbx_seq_one_letter_code
_entity_poly.pdbx_strand_id
1 'polypeptide(L)' 'MYRRDEEKEKRIKTIENVIENQVLQRIDAMRSKVAWTTLLDKYSHDEIAEALVLQLSGGRYIQAPRCNCCCRQHQ' A
#
# COMPACT_ATOMS: atom_id res chain seq x y z
N MET A 1 26.04 9.20 9.31
CA MET A 1 25.06 9.48 8.24
C MET A 1 24.12 8.28 8.04
N TYR A 2 24.62 7.05 7.95
CA TYR A 2 23.85 5.80 7.73
C TYR A 2 22.61 5.53 8.61
N ARG A 3 22.63 5.84 9.91
CA ARG A 3 21.50 5.52 10.81
C ARG A 3 20.18 6.22 10.44
N ARG A 4 20.26 7.45 9.91
CA ARG A 4 19.07 8.25 9.57
C ARG A 4 18.36 7.74 8.32
N ASP A 5 19.13 7.15 7.41
CA ASP A 5 18.64 6.57 6.16
C ASP A 5 17.97 5.21 6.42
N GLU A 6 18.53 4.38 7.32
CA GLU A 6 17.92 3.12 7.74
C GLU A 6 16.57 3.32 8.45
N GLU A 7 16.47 4.35 9.29
CA GLU A 7 15.21 4.70 9.96
C GLU A 7 14.16 5.15 8.94
N LYS A 8 14.56 6.00 7.99
CA LYS A 8 13.68 6.43 6.89
C LYS A 8 13.21 5.23 6.06
N GLU A 9 14.10 4.31 5.72
CA GLU A 9 13.75 3.10 4.96
C GLU A 9 12.72 2.23 5.69
N LYS A 10 12.89 2.05 7.02
CA LYS A 10 11.90 1.32 7.84
C LYS A 10 10.54 2.01 7.86
N ARG A 11 10.52 3.34 7.90
CA ARG A 11 9.28 4.13 7.84
C ARG A 11 8.60 3.96 6.49
N ILE A 12 9.34 4.09 5.39
CA ILE A 12 8.83 3.86 4.03
C ILE A 12 8.22 2.46 3.91
N LYS A 13 8.93 1.40 4.31
CA LYS A 13 8.40 0.02 4.28
C LYS A 13 7.11 -0.15 5.07
N THR A 14 6.96 0.58 6.17
CA THR A 14 5.72 0.55 6.97
C THR A 14 4.55 1.16 6.19
N ILE A 15 4.78 2.27 5.49
CA ILE A 15 3.79 2.94 4.64
C ILE A 15 3.43 2.05 3.44
N GLU A 16 4.42 1.41 2.81
CA GLU A 16 4.22 0.49 1.68
C GLU A 16 3.29 -0.67 2.03
N ASN A 17 3.43 -1.27 3.22
CA ASN A 17 2.55 -2.36 3.67
C ASN A 17 1.07 -1.94 3.78
N VAL A 18 0.80 -0.69 4.18
CA VAL A 18 -0.57 -0.17 4.24
C VAL A 18 -1.14 0.02 2.82
N ILE A 19 -0.34 0.56 1.91
CA ILE A 19 -0.69 0.74 0.50
C ILE A 19 -0.99 -0.62 -0.14
N GLU A 20 -0.12 -1.62 0.07
CA GLU A 20 -0.31 -2.97 -0.47
C GLU A 20 -1.60 -3.61 0.04
N ASN A 21 -1.90 -3.51 1.33
CA ASN A 21 -3.14 -4.04 1.90
C ASN A 21 -4.40 -3.40 1.30
N GLN A 22 -4.32 -2.12 0.91
CA GLN A 22 -5.42 -1.46 0.23
C GLN A 22 -5.52 -1.87 -1.24
N VAL A 23 -4.41 -1.92 -1.98
CA VAL A 23 -4.38 -2.36 -3.39
C VAL A 23 -4.90 -3.77 -3.53
N LEU A 24 -4.54 -4.67 -2.61
CA LEU A 24 -5.01 -6.06 -2.57
C LEU A 24 -6.40 -6.22 -1.94
N GLN A 25 -7.06 -5.14 -1.55
CA GLN A 25 -8.38 -5.15 -0.88
C GLN A 25 -8.45 -6.08 0.33
N ARG A 26 -7.34 -6.24 1.07
CA ARG A 26 -7.28 -7.08 2.28
C ARG A 26 -7.95 -6.45 3.49
N ILE A 27 -8.26 -5.16 3.40
CA ILE A 27 -8.90 -4.37 4.44
C ILE A 27 -10.16 -3.70 3.88
N ASP A 28 -11.20 -3.61 4.70
CA ASP A 28 -12.42 -2.88 4.35
C ASP A 28 -12.18 -1.35 4.34
N ALA A 29 -13.13 -0.62 3.76
CA ALA A 29 -13.03 0.83 3.59
C ALA A 29 -12.89 1.61 4.90
N MET A 30 -13.49 1.13 6.00
CA MET A 30 -13.39 1.79 7.30
C MET A 30 -11.98 1.64 7.88
N ARG A 31 -11.44 0.41 7.85
CA ARG A 31 -10.06 0.15 8.30
C ARG A 31 -9.03 0.86 7.44
N SER A 32 -9.26 0.93 6.13
CA SER A 32 -8.40 1.68 5.21
C SER A 32 -8.37 3.16 5.58
N LYS A 33 -9.53 3.79 5.82
CA LYS A 33 -9.61 5.19 6.24
C LYS A 33 -8.84 5.46 7.54
N VAL A 34 -8.99 4.58 8.54
CA VAL A 34 -8.26 4.70 9.82
C VAL A 34 -6.75 4.57 9.60
N ALA A 35 -6.31 3.59 8.81
CA ALA A 35 -4.89 3.40 8.50
C ALA A 35 -4.28 4.64 7.83
N TRP A 36 -4.98 5.24 6.85
CA TRP A 36 -4.53 6.48 6.21
C TRP A 36 -4.47 7.67 7.14
N THR A 37 -5.45 7.80 8.02
CA THR A 37 -5.48 8.89 9.01
C THR A 37 -4.25 8.79 9.92
N THR A 38 -3.94 7.57 10.40
CA THR A 38 -2.73 7.31 11.20
C THR A 38 -1.44 7.56 10.42
N LEU A 39 -1.41 7.22 9.13
CA LEU A 39 -0.23 7.49 8.29
C LEU A 39 0.03 8.99 8.15
N LEU A 40 -1.02 9.77 7.86
CA LEU A 40 -0.94 11.22 7.68
C LEU A 40 -0.56 11.96 8.97
N ASP A 41 -0.91 11.42 10.14
CA ASP A 41 -0.54 11.98 11.44
C ASP A 41 0.92 11.66 11.82
N LYS A 42 1.42 10.49 11.41
CA LYS A 42 2.70 9.95 11.89
C LYS A 42 3.89 10.21 10.96
N TYR A 43 3.67 10.31 9.66
CA TYR A 43 4.72 10.40 8.64
C TYR A 43 4.63 11.70 7.86
N SER A 44 5.76 12.16 7.36
CA SER A 44 5.80 13.36 6.53
C SER A 44 5.14 13.13 5.17
N HIS A 45 4.61 14.19 4.56
CA HIS A 45 4.04 14.12 3.21
C HIS A 45 5.04 13.57 2.18
N ASP A 46 6.33 13.90 2.32
CA ASP A 46 7.39 13.43 1.42
C ASP A 46 7.59 11.91 1.52
N GLU A 47 7.60 11.35 2.73
CA GLU A 47 7.74 9.91 2.94
C GLU A 47 6.53 9.13 2.40
N ILE A 48 5.33 9.70 2.54
CA ILE A 48 4.10 9.11 2.01
C ILE A 48 4.12 9.16 0.48
N ALA A 49 4.52 10.29 -0.10
CA ALA A 49 4.64 10.45 -1.55
C ALA A 49 5.68 9.49 -2.13
N GLU A 50 6.84 9.34 -1.48
CA GLU A 50 7.89 8.40 -1.88
C GLU A 50 7.37 6.95 -1.88
N ALA A 51 6.69 6.52 -0.81
CA ALA A 51 6.10 5.19 -0.74
C ALA A 51 5.01 4.96 -1.79
N LEU A 52 4.17 5.98 -2.07
CA LEU A 52 3.17 5.91 -3.13
C LEU A 52 3.82 5.75 -4.51
N VAL A 53 4.88 6.50 -4.80
CA VAL A 53 5.63 6.36 -6.07
C VAL A 53 6.20 4.95 -6.18
N LEU A 54 6.86 4.43 -5.14
CA LEU A 54 7.44 3.08 -5.14
C LEU A 54 6.38 1.97 -5.34
N GLN A 55 5.20 2.11 -4.75
CA GLN A 55 4.17 1.09 -4.82
C GLN A 55 3.31 1.15 -6.09
N LEU A 56 2.95 2.36 -6.53
CA LEU A 56 1.97 2.56 -7.61
C LEU A 56 2.60 2.72 -9.00
N SER A 57 3.83 3.21 -9.11
CA SER A 57 4.52 3.33 -10.42
C SER A 57 4.68 2.00 -11.14
N GLY A 58 4.68 0.88 -10.42
CA GLY A 58 4.72 -0.48 -10.97
C GLY A 58 3.40 -1.01 -11.55
N GLY A 59 2.35 -0.18 -11.67
CA GLY A 59 1.07 -0.60 -12.28
C GLY A 59 0.22 -1.55 -11.42
N ARG A 60 0.56 -1.73 -10.14
CA ARG A 60 -0.12 -2.68 -9.23
C ARG A 60 -1.58 -2.33 -8.92
N TYR A 61 -1.97 -1.07 -9.11
CA TYR A 61 -3.37 -0.64 -8.96
C TYR A 61 -4.29 -1.13 -10.10
N ILE A 62 -3.72 -1.69 -11.18
CA ILE A 62 -4.45 -2.21 -12.35
C ILE A 62 -4.82 -3.70 -12.17
N GLN A 63 -4.52 -4.33 -11.02
CA GLN A 63 -4.98 -5.69 -10.78
C GLN A 63 -6.50 -5.71 -10.62
N ALA A 64 -7.20 -6.00 -11.72
CA ALA A 64 -8.61 -6.35 -11.70
C ALA A 64 -8.82 -7.47 -10.68
N PRO A 65 -9.89 -7.41 -9.85
CA PRO A 65 -10.19 -8.50 -8.94
C PRO A 65 -10.22 -9.80 -9.73
N ARG A 66 -9.48 -10.82 -9.27
CA ARG A 66 -9.52 -12.15 -9.90
C ARG A 66 -10.97 -12.60 -9.88
N CYS A 67 -11.63 -12.59 -11.04
CA CYS A 67 -13.01 -13.06 -11.15
C CYS A 67 -13.01 -14.55 -10.79
N ASN A 68 -13.61 -14.88 -9.65
CA ASN A 68 -13.91 -16.26 -9.26
C ASN A 68 -15.09 -16.84 -10.08
N CYS A 69 -15.64 -16.06 -10.98
CA CYS A 69 -16.84 -16.34 -11.77
C CYS A 69 -16.55 -17.12 -13.07
N CYS A 70 -15.34 -17.05 -13.63
CA CYS A 70 -15.03 -17.64 -14.94
C CYS A 70 -14.28 -18.99 -14.91
N CYS A 71 -13.99 -19.56 -13.73
CA CYS A 71 -13.16 -20.78 -13.61
C CYS A 71 -13.95 -22.08 -13.38
N ARG A 72 -15.28 -22.10 -13.54
CA ARG A 72 -16.11 -23.32 -13.33
C ARG A 72 -16.72 -23.93 -14.60
N GLN A 73 -16.31 -23.52 -15.80
CA GLN A 73 -16.92 -24.04 -17.03
C GLN A 73 -16.05 -24.91 -17.94
N HIS A 74 -14.75 -25.11 -17.69
CA HIS A 74 -13.97 -26.07 -18.49
C HIS A 74 -12.83 -26.70 -17.68
N GLN A 75 -13.14 -27.81 -16.99
CA GLN A 75 -12.40 -29.08 -17.01
C GLN A 75 -13.10 -30.11 -16.13
#